data_AF-A0A0F9F465-F1
#
_entry.id   AF-A0A0F9F465-F1
#
_cell.length_a   1.000
_cell.length_b   1.000
_cell.length_c   1.000
_cell.angle_alpha   90.00
_cell.angle_beta   90.00
_cell.angle_gamma   90.00
#
_symmetry.space_group_name_H-M   'P 1'
#
loop_
_entity.id
_entity.type
_entity.pdbx_description
1 polymer ?
#
loop_
_entity_poly.entity_id
_entity_poly.type
_entity_poly.pdbx_seq_one_letter_code
_entity_poly.pdbx_strand_id
1 'polypeptide(L)'
;AFYLWNKFGASHRVRFISVPFDEVISEILCNVHNSQMGVVLKRMMLRAATRVADEMGVQALVTGESVAQVSSQTLPNLAVIDSVVNTLVLRPLVTFDKNDIIDIARKIGTEEFAANMPEYCGVISVKPTTRAKEERVAREETAFNFDVLEKAIANKWVQNIDEVMEDVEPLAHVDIFAAPQPNMVIVDIRHPNEVEVRPLKLTENTVQEIPFFTLQNRFKELSGDTRYLLYCDKGVMSRLHAELLVEQGFANVAVYRPGK
;
A
#
# COMPACT_ATOMS: atom_id res chain seq x y z
N ALA A 1 -15.58 -0.67 2.32
CA ALA A 1 -16.42 -0.39 1.13
C ALA A 1 -17.85 -0.89 1.31
N PHE A 2 -18.05 -2.18 1.65
CA PHE A 2 -19.37 -2.80 1.87
C PHE A 2 -20.33 -1.96 2.73
N TYR A 3 -19.88 -1.50 3.90
CA TYR A 3 -20.68 -0.67 4.82
C TYR A 3 -21.33 0.55 4.14
N LEU A 4 -20.56 1.29 3.33
CA LEU A 4 -21.08 2.47 2.62
C LEU A 4 -22.09 2.10 1.54
N TRP A 5 -21.80 1.05 0.77
CA TRP A 5 -22.71 0.56 -0.26
C TRP A 5 -24.03 0.08 0.34
N ASN A 6 -23.98 -0.75 1.37
CA ASN A 6 -25.18 -1.27 2.04
C ASN A 6 -26.05 -0.12 2.60
N LYS A 7 -25.42 0.94 3.12
CA LYS A 7 -26.12 2.09 3.72
C LYS A 7 -26.68 3.08 2.71
N PHE A 8 -25.97 3.36 1.61
CA PHE A 8 -26.31 4.47 0.70
C PHE A 8 -26.61 4.05 -0.75
N GLY A 9 -26.31 2.81 -1.13
CA GLY A 9 -26.27 2.38 -2.52
C GLY A 9 -26.70 0.94 -2.79
N ALA A 10 -27.34 0.25 -1.84
CA ALA A 10 -27.71 -1.16 -1.94
C ALA A 10 -28.59 -1.49 -3.16
N SER A 11 -29.30 -0.49 -3.70
CA SER A 11 -30.10 -0.64 -4.92
C SER A 11 -29.28 -0.69 -6.22
N HIS A 12 -27.99 -0.39 -6.18
CA HIS A 12 -27.11 -0.32 -7.35
C HIS A 12 -26.06 -1.42 -7.28
N ARG A 13 -25.78 -2.07 -8.42
CA ARG A 13 -24.69 -3.03 -8.53
C ARG A 13 -23.35 -2.29 -8.56
N VAL A 14 -22.49 -2.58 -7.59
CA VAL A 14 -21.12 -2.05 -7.54
C VAL A 14 -20.15 -3.20 -7.72
N ARG A 15 -19.25 -3.05 -8.69
CA ARG A 15 -18.13 -3.96 -8.90
C ARG A 15 -16.93 -3.46 -8.12
N PHE A 16 -16.32 -4.34 -7.34
CA PHE A 16 -15.04 -4.12 -6.71
C PHE A 16 -13.95 -4.72 -7.59
N ILE A 17 -13.02 -3.89 -8.04
CA ILE A 17 -11.94 -4.29 -8.96
C ILE A 17 -10.64 -4.10 -8.22
N SER A 18 -9.91 -5.19 -8.05
CA SER A 18 -8.64 -5.20 -7.37
C SER A 18 -7.52 -5.42 -8.37
N VAL A 19 -6.46 -4.63 -8.24
CA VAL A 19 -5.27 -4.70 -9.07
C VAL A 19 -4.08 -4.97 -8.14
N PRO A 20 -3.34 -6.08 -8.29
CA PRO A 20 -2.23 -6.43 -7.42
C PRO A 20 -1.02 -5.53 -7.71
N PHE A 21 -0.69 -4.62 -6.77
CA PHE A 21 0.36 -3.61 -6.95
C PHE A 21 1.71 -4.00 -6.31
N ASP A 22 1.83 -5.19 -5.73
CA ASP A 22 3.04 -5.63 -5.02
C ASP A 22 4.30 -5.50 -5.88
N GLU A 23 4.30 -6.08 -7.09
CA GLU A 23 5.44 -6.01 -8.02
C GLU A 23 5.71 -4.57 -8.51
N VAL A 24 4.65 -3.76 -8.68
CA VAL A 24 4.77 -2.34 -9.07
C VAL A 24 5.45 -1.53 -7.97
N ILE A 25 5.09 -1.79 -6.71
CA ILE A 25 5.71 -1.15 -5.55
C ILE A 25 7.18 -1.58 -5.45
N SER A 26 7.47 -2.88 -5.60
CA SER A 26 8.85 -3.38 -5.60
C SER A 26 9.72 -2.71 -6.66
N GLU A 27 9.19 -2.58 -7.88
CA GLU A 27 9.88 -1.91 -8.99
C GLU A 27 10.16 -0.43 -8.67
N ILE A 28 9.19 0.29 -8.12
CA ILE A 28 9.36 1.70 -7.73
C ILE A 28 10.42 1.83 -6.63
N LEU A 29 10.43 0.94 -5.64
CA LEU A 29 11.40 0.99 -4.55
C LEU A 29 12.83 0.75 -5.02
N CYS A 30 13.02 -0.13 -6.00
CA CYS A 30 14.34 -0.46 -6.53
C CYS A 30 14.88 0.59 -7.51
N ASN A 31 14.01 1.14 -8.38
CA ASN A 31 14.46 1.87 -9.57
C ASN A 31 14.11 3.37 -9.58
N VAL A 32 13.27 3.85 -8.67
CA VAL A 32 12.86 5.26 -8.61
C VAL A 32 13.50 5.97 -7.43
N HIS A 33 13.99 7.19 -7.64
CA HIS A 33 14.56 7.99 -6.56
C HIS A 33 13.54 8.26 -5.42
N ASN A 34 13.95 8.04 -4.16
CA ASN A 34 13.11 8.13 -2.94
C ASN A 34 12.14 9.33 -2.89
N SER A 35 12.61 10.52 -3.29
CA SER A 35 11.79 11.75 -3.25
C SER A 35 10.68 11.82 -4.31
N GLN A 36 10.74 11.01 -5.37
CA GLN A 36 9.77 10.96 -6.46
C GLN A 36 8.83 9.75 -6.39
N MET A 37 9.17 8.72 -5.60
CA MET A 37 8.40 7.46 -5.50
C MET A 37 6.90 7.68 -5.29
N GLY A 38 6.50 8.60 -4.40
CA GLY A 38 5.08 8.87 -4.14
C GLY A 38 4.32 9.46 -5.34
N VAL A 39 5.00 10.26 -6.17
CA VAL A 39 4.39 10.83 -7.39
C VAL A 39 4.31 9.78 -8.49
N VAL A 40 5.38 8.98 -8.67
CA VAL A 40 5.40 7.88 -9.64
C VAL A 40 4.36 6.81 -9.31
N LEU A 41 4.26 6.40 -8.03
CA LEU A 41 3.25 5.44 -7.58
C LEU A 41 1.83 5.89 -7.93
N LYS A 42 1.49 7.15 -7.64
CA LYS A 42 0.17 7.71 -7.98
C LYS A 42 -0.06 7.77 -9.49
N ARG A 43 0.97 8.09 -10.28
CA ARG A 43 0.90 8.06 -11.74
C ARG A 43 0.60 6.64 -12.24
N MET A 44 1.24 5.61 -11.68
CA MET A 44 0.95 4.20 -12.03
C MET A 44 -0.47 3.78 -11.62
N MET A 45 -0.93 4.18 -10.42
CA MET A 45 -2.32 3.95 -9.99
C MET A 45 -3.32 4.60 -10.94
N LEU A 46 -3.05 5.84 -11.39
CA LEU A 46 -3.94 6.57 -12.29
C LEU A 46 -3.95 5.95 -13.70
N ARG A 47 -2.80 5.51 -14.22
CA ARG A 47 -2.71 4.74 -15.48
C ARG A 47 -3.52 3.45 -15.41
N ALA A 48 -3.37 2.67 -14.34
CA ALA A 48 -4.12 1.44 -14.13
C ALA A 48 -5.64 1.69 -14.03
N ALA A 49 -6.04 2.70 -13.25
CA ALA A 49 -7.43 3.08 -13.08
C ALA A 49 -8.06 3.53 -14.41
N THR A 50 -7.34 4.31 -15.23
CA THR A 50 -7.79 4.71 -16.57
C THR A 50 -7.93 3.51 -17.49
N ARG A 51 -6.97 2.58 -17.49
CA ARG A 51 -7.06 1.37 -18.32
C ARG A 51 -8.30 0.52 -17.97
N VAL A 52 -8.59 0.39 -16.68
CA VAL A 52 -9.81 -0.29 -16.19
C VAL A 52 -11.07 0.50 -16.58
N ALA A 53 -11.06 1.82 -16.45
CA ALA A 53 -12.18 2.68 -16.83
C ALA A 53 -12.51 2.56 -18.32
N ASP A 54 -11.49 2.57 -19.19
CA ASP A 54 -11.64 2.43 -20.64
C ASP A 54 -12.26 1.09 -21.03
N GLU A 55 -11.82 -0.02 -20.42
CA GLU A 55 -12.41 -1.35 -20.64
C GLU A 55 -13.88 -1.43 -20.22
N MET A 56 -14.28 -0.62 -19.25
CA MET A 56 -15.65 -0.58 -18.72
C MET A 56 -16.53 0.51 -19.37
N GLY A 57 -15.97 1.35 -20.24
CA GLY A 57 -16.67 2.51 -20.79
C GLY A 57 -16.98 3.60 -19.76
N VAL A 58 -16.20 3.71 -18.69
CA VAL A 58 -16.35 4.72 -17.63
C VAL A 58 -15.64 6.01 -18.04
N GLN A 59 -16.34 7.14 -17.91
CA GLN A 59 -15.87 8.42 -18.44
C GLN A 59 -15.08 9.28 -17.46
N ALA A 60 -15.10 8.93 -16.17
CA ALA A 60 -14.46 9.71 -15.12
C ALA A 60 -13.97 8.83 -13.96
N LEU A 61 -12.89 9.26 -13.34
CA LEU A 61 -12.36 8.71 -12.10
C LEU A 61 -12.71 9.65 -10.94
N VAL A 62 -12.86 9.11 -9.73
CA VAL A 62 -13.10 9.89 -8.52
C VAL A 62 -12.02 9.56 -7.50
N THR A 63 -11.38 10.57 -6.92
CA THR A 63 -10.37 10.39 -5.87
C THR A 63 -10.73 11.20 -4.63
N GLY A 64 -10.27 10.72 -3.47
CA GLY A 64 -10.41 11.42 -2.18
C GLY A 64 -9.27 12.40 -1.89
N GLU A 65 -8.58 12.92 -2.91
CA GLU A 65 -7.46 13.84 -2.70
C GLU A 65 -7.95 15.22 -2.22
N SER A 66 -7.28 15.76 -1.19
CA SER A 66 -7.45 17.14 -0.73
C SER A 66 -6.15 17.92 -0.92
N VAL A 67 -6.24 19.16 -1.39
CA VAL A 67 -5.05 19.99 -1.62
C VAL A 67 -4.43 20.37 -0.29
N ALA A 68 -3.10 20.27 -0.22
CA ALA A 68 -2.29 20.67 0.93
C ALA A 68 -2.49 19.87 2.23
N GLN A 69 -3.21 18.74 2.20
CA GLN A 69 -3.33 17.85 3.36
C GLN A 69 -2.06 17.04 3.62
N VAL A 70 -1.39 16.56 2.56
CA VAL A 70 -0.12 15.84 2.64
C VAL A 70 0.89 16.40 1.65
N SER A 71 2.18 16.23 1.91
CA SER A 71 3.28 16.74 1.07
C SER A 71 3.22 16.28 -0.38
N SER A 72 2.61 15.12 -0.66
CA SER A 72 2.43 14.58 -2.00
C SER A 72 1.20 15.13 -2.74
N GLN A 73 0.34 15.91 -2.07
CA GLN A 73 -0.91 16.48 -2.62
C GLN A 73 -0.85 18.01 -2.70
N THR A 74 0.25 18.53 -3.26
CA THR A 74 0.34 19.96 -3.62
C THR A 74 -0.18 20.17 -5.03
N LEU A 75 -0.61 21.40 -5.37
CA LEU A 75 -1.08 21.73 -6.73
C LEU A 75 -0.07 21.34 -7.83
N PRO A 76 1.26 21.59 -7.68
CA PRO A 76 2.23 21.13 -8.69
C PRO A 76 2.29 19.61 -8.82
N ASN A 77 2.22 18.88 -7.70
CA ASN A 77 2.25 17.42 -7.74
C ASN A 77 0.98 16.86 -8.38
N LEU A 78 -0.20 17.39 -8.04
CA LEU A 78 -1.47 16.96 -8.63
C LEU A 78 -1.48 17.18 -10.14
N ALA A 79 -0.98 18.32 -10.62
CA ALA A 79 -0.86 18.59 -12.05
C ALA A 79 0.07 17.59 -12.76
N VAL A 80 1.20 17.24 -12.13
CA VAL A 80 2.13 16.21 -12.65
C VAL A 80 1.54 14.81 -12.55
N ILE A 81 0.68 14.51 -11.57
CA ILE A 81 0.02 13.21 -11.49
C ILE A 81 -1.02 13.07 -12.60
N ASP A 82 -1.82 14.11 -12.84
CA ASP A 82 -2.89 14.09 -13.84
C ASP A 82 -2.38 14.05 -15.27
N SER A 83 -1.18 14.58 -15.55
CA SER A 83 -0.62 14.65 -16.90
C SER A 83 -0.43 13.27 -17.58
N VAL A 84 -0.51 12.16 -16.83
CA VAL A 84 -0.41 10.80 -17.38
C VAL A 84 -1.70 10.26 -17.99
N VAL A 85 -2.83 10.93 -17.78
CA VAL A 85 -4.14 10.50 -18.28
C VAL A 85 -4.93 11.67 -18.84
N ASN A 86 -5.81 11.37 -19.79
CA ASN A 86 -6.77 12.34 -20.32
C ASN A 86 -8.16 12.19 -19.69
N THR A 87 -8.36 11.15 -18.87
CA THR A 87 -9.63 10.86 -18.20
C THR A 87 -9.94 11.92 -17.14
N LEU A 88 -11.20 12.35 -17.06
CA LEU A 88 -11.64 13.33 -16.07
C LEU A 88 -11.47 12.78 -14.65
N VAL A 89 -10.66 13.43 -13.83
CA VAL A 89 -10.47 13.08 -12.41
C VAL A 89 -11.24 14.06 -11.51
N LEU A 90 -12.33 13.59 -10.93
CA LEU A 90 -13.15 14.33 -9.97
C LEU A 90 -12.54 14.23 -8.56
N ARG A 91 -12.41 15.37 -7.89
CA ARG A 91 -11.84 15.47 -6.54
C ARG A 91 -12.80 16.20 -5.59
N PRO A 92 -13.82 15.49 -5.06
CA PRO A 92 -14.84 16.13 -4.21
C PRO A 92 -14.26 16.82 -2.97
N LEU A 93 -13.11 16.35 -2.47
CA LEU A 93 -12.47 16.84 -1.25
C LEU A 93 -11.38 17.89 -1.50
N VAL A 94 -11.20 18.34 -2.75
CA VAL A 94 -10.05 19.18 -3.16
C VAL A 94 -9.91 20.47 -2.35
N THR A 95 -11.02 21.04 -1.88
CA THR A 95 -11.08 22.28 -1.08
C THR A 95 -11.43 22.05 0.40
N PHE A 96 -11.57 20.80 0.83
CA PHE A 96 -12.00 20.48 2.19
C PHE A 96 -10.80 20.45 3.13
N ASP A 97 -10.98 20.96 4.35
CA ASP A 97 -9.97 20.81 5.38
C ASP A 97 -10.05 19.41 6.03
N LYS A 98 -9.02 19.06 6.81
CA LYS A 98 -8.96 17.75 7.46
C LYS A 98 -10.11 17.53 8.46
N ASN A 99 -10.51 18.55 9.18
CA ASN A 99 -11.57 18.43 10.19
C ASN A 99 -12.92 18.23 9.51
N ASP A 100 -13.20 18.94 8.42
CA ASP A 100 -14.39 18.75 7.59
C ASP A 100 -14.49 17.30 7.10
N ILE A 101 -13.39 16.74 6.61
CA ILE A 101 -13.33 15.34 6.13
C ILE A 101 -13.61 14.37 7.29
N ILE A 102 -13.03 14.61 8.47
CA ILE A 102 -13.25 13.78 9.66
C ILE A 102 -14.71 13.87 10.12
N ASP A 103 -15.30 15.07 10.15
CA ASP A 103 -16.68 15.27 10.56
C ASP A 103 -17.67 14.61 9.59
N ILE A 104 -17.38 14.66 8.28
CA ILE A 104 -18.12 13.89 7.28
C ILE A 104 -17.95 12.40 7.52
N ALA A 105 -16.72 11.91 7.74
CA ALA A 105 -16.45 10.50 8.03
C ALA A 105 -17.22 10.02 9.27
N ARG A 106 -17.28 10.83 10.32
CA ARG A 106 -18.08 10.54 11.53
C ARG A 106 -19.57 10.49 11.21
N LYS A 107 -20.07 11.47 10.45
CA LYS A 107 -21.49 11.55 10.04
C LYS A 107 -21.93 10.36 9.19
N ILE A 108 -21.09 9.89 8.26
CA ILE A 108 -21.40 8.73 7.41
C ILE A 108 -21.09 7.39 8.11
N GLY A 109 -20.31 7.42 9.20
CA GLY A 109 -19.95 6.27 10.03
C GLY A 109 -18.73 5.50 9.52
N THR A 110 -17.76 6.19 8.93
CA THR A 110 -16.51 5.63 8.44
C THR A 110 -15.27 6.03 9.23
N GLU A 111 -15.41 6.88 10.25
CA GLU A 111 -14.28 7.35 11.07
C GLU A 111 -13.48 6.19 11.66
N GLU A 112 -14.14 5.22 12.32
CA GLU A 112 -13.46 4.07 12.94
C GLU A 112 -12.75 3.18 11.90
N PHE A 113 -13.37 2.93 10.75
CA PHE A 113 -12.75 2.15 9.67
C PHE A 113 -11.50 2.86 9.13
N ALA A 114 -11.58 4.18 8.91
CA ALA A 114 -10.46 4.97 8.41
C ALA A 114 -9.32 5.06 9.44
N ALA A 115 -9.64 5.21 10.73
CA ALA A 115 -8.66 5.30 11.81
C ALA A 115 -7.81 4.03 11.97
N ASN A 116 -8.37 2.87 11.62
CA ASN A 116 -7.70 1.57 11.73
C ASN A 116 -6.99 1.13 10.43
N MET A 117 -7.09 1.90 9.34
CA MET A 117 -6.53 1.54 8.05
C MET A 117 -5.00 1.73 8.03
N PRO A 118 -4.21 0.72 7.63
CA PRO A 118 -2.76 0.86 7.47
C PRO A 118 -2.40 1.89 6.38
N GLU A 119 -1.50 2.83 6.68
CA GLU A 119 -0.97 3.77 5.69
C GLU A 119 0.30 3.22 5.01
N TYR A 120 0.17 2.73 3.77
CA TYR A 120 1.33 2.27 2.97
C TYR A 120 2.21 3.42 2.44
N CYS A 121 1.59 4.46 1.90
CA CYS A 121 2.31 5.54 1.21
C CYS A 121 3.25 6.33 2.14
N GLY A 122 2.92 6.42 3.43
CA GLY A 122 3.76 7.06 4.44
C GLY A 122 5.04 6.28 4.80
N VAL A 123 5.13 5.01 4.40
CA VAL A 123 6.31 4.16 4.58
C VAL A 123 7.25 4.27 3.38
N ILE A 124 6.70 4.48 2.18
CA ILE A 124 7.45 4.43 0.91
C ILE A 124 8.18 5.75 0.60
N SER A 125 7.73 6.88 1.13
CA SER A 125 8.29 8.19 0.75
C SER A 125 9.23 8.80 1.79
N VAL A 126 10.53 8.60 1.60
CA VAL A 126 11.58 9.29 2.37
C VAL A 126 11.81 10.68 1.75
N LYS A 127 11.44 11.74 2.50
CA LYS A 127 11.53 13.15 2.06
C LYS A 127 10.79 13.42 0.73
N PRO A 128 9.46 13.27 0.69
CA PRO A 128 8.64 13.53 -0.49
C PRO A 128 8.86 14.93 -1.05
N THR A 129 8.98 15.05 -2.37
CA THR A 129 8.98 16.36 -3.03
C THR A 129 7.60 17.00 -2.93
N THR A 130 7.56 18.29 -2.56
CA THR A 130 6.34 19.10 -2.58
C THR A 130 6.13 19.83 -3.90
N ARG A 131 7.10 19.75 -4.81
CA ARG A 131 7.06 20.38 -6.13
C ARG A 131 7.80 19.50 -7.14
N ALA A 132 7.15 18.43 -7.57
CA ALA A 132 7.61 17.62 -8.68
C ALA A 132 7.69 18.46 -9.95
N LYS A 133 8.68 18.14 -10.80
CA LYS A 133 8.79 18.68 -12.16
C LYS A 133 8.50 17.54 -13.11
N GLU A 134 7.61 17.76 -14.08
CA GLU A 134 7.22 16.75 -15.08
C GLU A 134 8.44 16.09 -15.71
N GLU A 135 9.41 16.88 -16.20
CA GLU A 135 10.64 16.37 -16.83
C GLU A 135 11.43 15.42 -15.91
N ARG A 136 11.51 15.74 -14.61
CA ARG A 136 12.22 14.89 -13.65
C ARG A 136 11.47 13.58 -13.42
N VAL A 137 10.15 13.65 -13.25
CA VAL A 137 9.32 12.46 -13.05
C VAL A 137 9.34 11.57 -14.29
N ALA A 138 9.20 12.14 -15.48
CA ALA A 138 9.30 11.42 -16.75
C ALA A 138 10.66 10.73 -16.91
N ARG A 139 11.75 11.37 -16.47
CA ARG A 139 13.08 10.73 -16.45
C ARG A 139 13.14 9.54 -15.48
N GLU A 140 12.61 9.67 -14.27
CA GLU A 140 12.55 8.52 -13.34
C GLU A 140 11.70 7.38 -13.91
N GLU A 141 10.61 7.69 -14.60
CA GLU A 141 9.77 6.69 -15.27
C GLU A 141 10.51 5.93 -16.39
N THR A 142 11.59 6.48 -16.96
CA THR A 142 12.39 5.71 -17.96
C THR A 142 13.15 4.53 -17.33
N ALA A 143 13.40 4.56 -16.02
CA ALA A 143 14.01 3.47 -15.28
C ALA A 143 12.98 2.45 -14.75
N PHE A 144 11.69 2.77 -14.82
CA PHE A 144 10.61 1.91 -14.37
C PHE A 144 10.21 0.93 -15.49
N ASN A 145 10.21 -0.36 -15.17
CA ASN A 145 9.72 -1.38 -16.10
C ASN A 145 8.18 -1.39 -16.18
N PHE A 146 7.62 -0.91 -17.30
CA PHE A 146 6.16 -0.88 -17.49
C PHE A 146 5.51 -2.25 -17.62
N ASP A 147 6.26 -3.31 -17.93
CA ASP A 147 5.71 -4.66 -18.03
C ASP A 147 5.11 -5.15 -16.70
N VAL A 148 5.65 -4.69 -15.56
CA VAL A 148 5.09 -5.05 -14.24
C VAL A 148 3.72 -4.41 -14.01
N LEU A 149 3.48 -3.22 -14.56
CA LEU A 149 2.19 -2.55 -14.48
C LEU A 149 1.16 -3.24 -15.38
N GLU A 150 1.55 -3.57 -16.61
CA GLU A 150 0.67 -4.29 -17.54
C GLU A 150 0.28 -5.66 -16.99
N LYS A 151 1.24 -6.38 -16.40
CA LYS A 151 0.99 -7.65 -15.71
C LYS A 151 0.03 -7.47 -14.52
N ALA A 152 0.20 -6.43 -13.71
CA ALA A 152 -0.71 -6.12 -12.62
C ALA A 152 -2.14 -5.88 -13.12
N ILE A 153 -2.30 -5.06 -14.17
CA ILE A 153 -3.62 -4.77 -14.77
C ILE A 153 -4.24 -6.02 -15.40
N ALA A 154 -3.44 -6.88 -16.03
CA ALA A 154 -3.90 -8.14 -16.61
C ALA A 154 -4.39 -9.13 -15.53
N ASN A 155 -3.71 -9.17 -14.38
CA ASN A 155 -4.06 -10.00 -13.23
C ASN A 155 -5.11 -9.37 -12.30
N LYS A 156 -5.84 -8.35 -12.76
CA LYS A 156 -6.95 -7.78 -11.98
C LYS A 156 -8.05 -8.83 -11.78
N TRP A 157 -8.71 -8.78 -10.63
CA TRP A 157 -9.92 -9.57 -10.39
C TRP A 157 -11.09 -8.66 -10.03
N VAL A 158 -12.29 -9.16 -10.33
CA VAL A 158 -13.54 -8.44 -10.19
C VAL A 158 -14.48 -9.27 -9.33
N GLN A 159 -15.04 -8.65 -8.31
CA GLN A 159 -16.03 -9.25 -7.42
C GLN A 159 -17.20 -8.28 -7.24
N ASN A 160 -18.41 -8.77 -7.03
CA ASN A 160 -19.51 -7.88 -6.69
C ASN A 160 -19.40 -7.48 -5.21
N ILE A 161 -19.81 -6.26 -4.88
CA ILE A 161 -19.62 -5.74 -3.51
C ILE A 161 -20.41 -6.52 -2.45
N ASP A 162 -21.51 -7.17 -2.83
CA ASP A 162 -22.32 -8.05 -1.98
C ASP A 162 -21.61 -9.36 -1.67
N GLU A 163 -20.79 -9.88 -2.59
CA GLU A 163 -19.97 -11.09 -2.44
C GLU A 163 -18.70 -10.84 -1.60
N VAL A 164 -18.25 -9.58 -1.47
CA VAL A 164 -17.02 -9.23 -0.72
C VAL A 164 -17.05 -9.71 0.74
N MET A 165 -18.24 -9.81 1.34
CA MET A 165 -18.44 -10.29 2.72
C MET A 165 -18.25 -11.80 2.86
N GLU A 166 -18.49 -12.56 1.79
CA GLU A 166 -18.43 -14.03 1.80
C GLU A 166 -16.98 -14.53 1.75
N ASP A 167 -16.08 -13.75 1.15
CA ASP A 167 -14.63 -14.00 1.08
C ASP A 167 -13.84 -13.41 2.27
N VAL A 168 -14.52 -12.80 3.27
CA VAL A 168 -13.83 -12.34 4.48
C VAL A 168 -13.56 -13.54 5.38
N GLU A 169 -12.50 -14.29 5.08
CA GLU A 169 -11.86 -15.07 6.13
C GLU A 169 -11.45 -14.10 7.25
N PRO A 170 -11.69 -14.46 8.53
CA PRO A 170 -11.26 -13.62 9.63
C PRO A 170 -9.76 -13.36 9.48
N LEU A 171 -9.38 -12.07 9.47
CA LEU A 171 -7.97 -11.63 9.45
C LEU A 171 -7.14 -12.59 10.31
N ALA A 172 -6.21 -13.27 9.66
CA ALA A 172 -5.41 -14.28 10.32
C ALA A 172 -4.79 -13.70 11.60
N HIS A 173 -5.02 -14.37 12.74
CA HIS A 173 -4.47 -13.89 13.99
C HIS A 173 -2.95 -14.06 13.96
N VAL A 174 -2.24 -12.95 13.83
CA VAL A 174 -0.78 -12.93 13.88
C VAL A 174 -0.32 -12.62 15.29
N ASP A 175 0.43 -13.56 15.88
CA ASP A 175 1.04 -13.36 17.19
C ASP A 175 2.04 -12.21 17.17
N ILE A 176 2.01 -11.36 18.21
CA ILE A 176 2.94 -10.24 18.39
C ILE A 176 3.85 -10.52 19.59
N PHE A 177 5.16 -10.54 19.35
CA PHE A 177 6.18 -10.76 20.37
C PHE A 177 6.91 -9.47 20.71
N ALA A 178 6.95 -9.12 22.00
CA ALA A 178 7.76 -8.02 22.51
C ALA A 178 9.21 -8.44 22.81
N ALA A 179 9.42 -9.71 23.15
CA ALA A 179 10.71 -10.32 23.39
C ALA A 179 10.80 -11.63 22.60
N PRO A 180 11.73 -11.75 21.63
CA PRO A 180 11.88 -12.95 20.81
C PRO A 180 12.59 -14.05 21.61
N GLN A 181 12.22 -15.31 21.41
CA GLN A 181 12.94 -16.46 22.00
C GLN A 181 14.19 -16.78 21.15
N PRO A 182 15.28 -17.34 21.71
CA PRO A 182 16.54 -17.54 20.98
C PRO A 182 16.45 -18.42 19.72
N ASN A 183 15.47 -19.32 19.64
CA ASN A 183 15.22 -20.20 18.49
C ASN A 183 14.40 -19.53 17.37
N MET A 184 13.95 -18.29 17.57
CA MET A 184 13.18 -17.54 16.56
C MET A 184 14.13 -16.70 15.71
N VAL A 185 13.87 -16.67 14.41
CA VAL A 185 14.61 -15.84 13.45
C VAL A 185 13.84 -14.56 13.22
N ILE A 186 14.55 -13.43 13.23
CA ILE A 186 13.94 -12.12 12.99
C ILE A 186 14.22 -11.73 11.54
N VAL A 187 13.14 -11.41 10.83
CA VAL A 187 13.21 -10.96 9.45
C VAL A 187 13.00 -9.46 9.46
N ASP A 188 14.08 -8.71 9.25
CA ASP A 188 14.01 -7.26 9.07
C ASP A 188 13.48 -6.97 7.67
N ILE A 189 12.24 -6.47 7.62
CA ILE A 189 11.54 -6.20 6.37
C ILE A 189 11.64 -4.73 5.94
N ARG A 190 12.44 -3.91 6.64
CA ARG A 190 12.64 -2.50 6.29
C ARG A 190 13.39 -2.37 4.97
N HIS A 191 13.33 -1.17 4.39
CA HIS A 191 14.08 -0.87 3.17
C HIS A 191 15.61 -1.00 3.42
N PRO A 192 16.42 -1.50 2.48
CA PRO A 192 17.88 -1.65 2.65
C PRO A 192 18.57 -0.39 3.20
N ASN A 193 18.26 0.79 2.62
CA ASN A 193 18.72 2.08 3.14
C ASN A 193 18.44 2.29 4.64
N GLU A 194 17.26 1.91 5.13
CA GLU A 194 16.92 2.07 6.55
C GLU A 194 17.73 1.12 7.44
N VAL A 195 17.95 -0.11 6.98
CA VAL A 195 18.76 -1.12 7.67
C VAL A 195 20.21 -0.68 7.73
N GLU A 196 20.77 -0.14 6.64
CA GLU A 196 22.12 0.42 6.62
C GLU A 196 22.29 1.59 7.60
N VAL A 197 21.31 2.51 7.66
CA VAL A 197 21.37 3.67 8.56
C VAL A 197 21.14 3.27 10.03
N ARG A 198 20.22 2.32 10.28
CA ARG A 198 19.84 1.87 11.63
C ARG A 198 19.72 0.34 11.68
N PRO A 199 20.85 -0.39 11.75
CA PRO A 199 20.83 -1.84 11.75
C PRO A 199 20.20 -2.36 13.04
N LEU A 200 19.28 -3.32 12.91
CA LEU A 200 18.73 -4.01 14.05
C LEU A 200 19.77 -4.98 14.61
N LYS A 201 20.27 -4.70 15.81
CA LYS A 201 21.24 -5.59 16.49
C LYS A 201 20.55 -6.27 17.66
N LEU A 202 20.47 -7.60 17.58
CA LEU A 202 20.00 -8.45 18.66
C LEU A 202 21.09 -9.45 19.01
N THR A 203 21.33 -9.65 20.30
CA THR A 203 22.43 -10.47 20.83
C THR A 203 22.13 -11.96 20.82
N GLU A 204 20.86 -12.35 20.89
CA GLU A 204 20.44 -13.74 21.10
C GLU A 204 19.73 -14.37 19.90
N ASN A 205 19.43 -13.58 18.86
CA ASN A 205 18.63 -14.00 17.72
C ASN A 205 19.36 -13.77 16.40
N THR A 206 19.18 -14.70 15.45
CA THR A 206 19.60 -14.47 14.06
C THR A 206 18.68 -13.46 13.40
N VAL A 207 19.26 -12.41 12.82
CA VAL A 207 18.55 -11.40 12.03
C VAL A 207 18.83 -11.64 10.55
N GLN A 208 17.78 -11.77 9.75
CA GLN A 208 17.85 -11.85 8.29
C GLN A 208 17.25 -10.59 7.67
N GLU A 209 17.94 -10.03 6.69
CA GLU A 209 17.49 -8.84 5.98
C GLU A 209 16.75 -9.27 4.71
N ILE A 210 15.42 -9.13 4.73
CA ILE A 210 14.54 -9.47 3.62
C ILE A 210 13.56 -8.31 3.44
N PRO A 211 13.87 -7.34 2.57
CA PRO A 211 13.01 -6.19 2.37
C PRO A 211 11.58 -6.61 2.01
N PHE A 212 10.59 -5.90 2.57
CA PHE A 212 9.17 -6.26 2.45
C PHE A 212 8.70 -6.53 1.02
N PHE A 213 9.26 -5.80 0.05
CA PHE A 213 8.94 -5.89 -1.37
C PHE A 213 9.49 -7.15 -2.08
N THR A 214 10.42 -7.87 -1.44
CA THR A 214 10.91 -9.20 -1.88
C THR A 214 10.44 -10.34 -0.99
N LEU A 215 9.79 -10.00 0.13
CA LEU A 215 9.43 -10.93 1.19
C LEU A 215 8.58 -12.09 0.67
N GLN A 216 7.51 -11.81 -0.08
CA GLN A 216 6.59 -12.84 -0.57
C GLN A 216 7.28 -13.93 -1.41
N ASN A 217 8.29 -13.56 -2.19
CA ASN A 217 9.04 -14.51 -3.01
C ASN A 217 10.10 -15.25 -2.18
N ARG A 218 10.89 -14.52 -1.40
CA ARG A 218 11.96 -15.12 -0.60
C ARG A 218 11.44 -15.98 0.55
N PHE A 219 10.26 -15.68 1.09
CA PHE A 219 9.66 -16.44 2.17
C PHE A 219 9.32 -17.88 1.76
N LYS A 220 8.99 -18.11 0.48
CA LYS A 220 8.74 -19.46 -0.06
C LYS A 220 9.97 -20.36 -0.04
N GLU A 221 11.17 -19.77 0.04
CA GLU A 221 12.44 -20.48 0.09
C GLU A 221 12.91 -20.75 1.53
N LEU A 222 12.22 -20.19 2.52
CA LEU A 222 12.55 -20.34 3.93
C LEU A 222 12.04 -21.67 4.50
N SER A 223 12.70 -22.15 5.57
CA SER A 223 12.38 -23.43 6.20
C SER A 223 11.07 -23.35 7.00
N GLY A 224 10.15 -24.29 6.77
CA GLY A 224 8.89 -24.40 7.53
C GLY A 224 9.07 -24.72 9.02
N ASP A 225 10.22 -25.27 9.43
CA ASP A 225 10.47 -25.69 10.82
C ASP A 225 10.86 -24.53 11.75
N THR A 226 11.20 -23.38 11.17
CA THR A 226 11.65 -22.21 11.92
C THR A 226 10.51 -21.20 12.05
N ARG A 227 10.38 -20.58 13.23
CA ARG A 227 9.43 -19.49 13.44
C ARG A 227 10.08 -18.14 13.11
N TYR A 228 9.47 -17.40 12.19
CA TYR A 228 9.97 -16.12 11.69
C TYR A 228 9.18 -14.96 12.29
N LEU A 229 9.89 -13.96 12.78
CA LEU A 229 9.31 -12.73 13.32
C LEU A 229 9.61 -11.55 12.39
N LEU A 230 8.59 -11.01 11.73
CA LEU A 230 8.74 -9.84 10.87
C LEU A 230 8.91 -8.57 11.70
N TYR A 231 9.88 -7.74 11.32
CA TYR A 231 10.18 -6.48 12.00
C TYR A 231 10.13 -5.28 11.05
N CYS A 232 9.39 -4.25 11.45
CA CYS A 232 9.55 -2.89 10.93
C CYS A 232 9.36 -1.86 12.05
N ASP A 233 9.96 -0.67 11.90
CA ASP A 233 10.00 0.35 12.96
C ASP A 233 8.61 0.72 13.52
N LYS A 234 7.62 0.89 12.64
CA LYS A 234 6.25 1.29 13.03
C LYS A 234 5.34 0.11 13.36
N GLY A 235 5.77 -1.13 13.10
CA GLY A 235 4.97 -2.35 13.27
C GLY A 235 3.82 -2.53 12.25
N VAL A 236 3.57 -1.55 11.37
CA VAL A 236 2.46 -1.58 10.40
C VAL A 236 2.74 -2.58 9.29
N MET A 237 3.90 -2.46 8.63
CA MET A 237 4.30 -3.37 7.54
C MET A 237 4.49 -4.79 8.04
N SER A 238 5.07 -4.98 9.24
CA SER A 238 5.33 -6.31 9.77
C SER A 238 4.04 -7.05 10.07
N ARG A 239 3.04 -6.39 10.66
CA ARG A 239 1.72 -7.00 10.89
C ARG A 239 1.06 -7.38 9.58
N LEU A 240 1.02 -6.46 8.63
CA LEU A 240 0.29 -6.66 7.39
C LEU A 240 0.91 -7.74 6.50
N HIS A 241 2.23 -7.73 6.35
CA HIS A 241 2.91 -8.79 5.59
C HIS A 241 2.82 -10.15 6.29
N ALA A 242 2.75 -10.18 7.63
CA ALA A 242 2.52 -11.41 8.35
C ALA A 242 1.10 -11.94 8.13
N GLU A 243 0.07 -11.07 8.14
CA GLU A 243 -1.32 -11.45 7.82
C GLU A 243 -1.40 -12.06 6.41
N LEU A 244 -0.81 -11.39 5.41
CA LEU A 244 -0.76 -11.90 4.02
C LEU A 244 -0.02 -13.24 3.89
N LEU A 245 1.04 -13.46 4.65
CA LEU A 245 1.77 -14.73 4.62
C LEU A 245 0.96 -15.86 5.28
N VAL A 246 0.26 -15.57 6.38
CA VAL A 246 -0.61 -16.58 7.02
C VAL A 246 -1.80 -16.93 6.11
N GLU A 247 -2.39 -15.95 5.40
CA GLU A 247 -3.41 -16.21 4.37
C GLU A 247 -2.90 -17.10 3.23
N GLN A 248 -1.60 -17.03 2.90
CA GLN A 248 -0.96 -17.92 1.93
C GLN A 248 -0.62 -19.31 2.50
N GLY A 249 -0.96 -19.59 3.76
CA GLY A 249 -0.73 -20.87 4.43
C GLY A 249 0.55 -20.94 5.28
N PHE A 250 1.30 -19.85 5.43
CA PHE A 250 2.51 -19.82 6.26
C PHE A 250 2.17 -19.54 7.73
N ALA A 251 1.86 -20.59 8.50
CA ALA A 251 1.52 -20.47 9.93
C ALA A 251 2.73 -20.18 10.85
N ASN A 252 3.96 -20.26 10.35
CA ASN A 252 5.19 -20.05 11.11
C ASN A 252 5.65 -18.58 11.17
N VAL A 253 4.75 -17.63 10.86
CA VAL A 253 5.03 -16.19 10.84
C VAL A 253 4.39 -15.48 12.03
N ALA A 254 5.12 -14.55 12.63
CA ALA A 254 4.65 -13.66 13.67
C ALA A 254 5.31 -12.29 13.56
N VAL A 255 4.92 -11.33 14.41
CA VAL A 255 5.45 -9.96 14.39
C VAL A 255 6.37 -9.73 15.57
N TYR A 256 7.56 -9.21 15.30
CA TYR A 256 8.41 -8.65 16.36
C TYR A 256 8.12 -7.15 16.52
N ARG A 257 7.73 -6.77 17.73
CA ARG A 257 7.52 -5.37 18.10
C ARG A 257 8.24 -5.08 19.42
N PRO A 258 9.49 -4.57 19.38
CA PRO A 258 10.19 -4.21 20.61
C PRO A 258 9.34 -3.21 21.41
N GLY A 259 9.28 -3.40 22.73
CA GLY A 259 8.67 -2.43 23.64
C GLY A 259 9.32 -1.05 23.44
N LYS A 260 8.51 0.01 23.50
CA LYS A 260 9.02 1.39 23.50
C LYS A 260 9.89 1.66 24.72
#